data_AF-A0ABD7PX64-F1
#
_entry.id   AF-A0ABD7PX64-F1
#
_cell.length_a   1.000
_cell.length_b   1.000
_cell.length_c   1.000
_cell.angle_alpha   90.00
_cell.angle_beta   90.00
_cell.angle_gamma   90.00
#
_symmetry.space_group_name_H-M   'P 1'
#
loop_
_entity.id
_entity.type
_entity.pdbx_description
1 polymer ?
#
loop_
_entity_poly.entity_id
_entity_poly.type
_entity_poly.pdbx_seq_one_letter_code
_entity_poly.pdbx_strand_id
1 'polypeptide(L)' 'MRSDASQNSASRETKGFIMLRGAMVMISFRESLFDAANRAGMTPNEFCLQAAAEKLRASGRQFAGVFAPGDTDTDRGGAN' A
#
# COMPACT_ATOMS: atom_id res chain seq x y z
N MET A 1 39.17 -4.21 -23.37
CA MET A 1 37.72 -4.53 -23.38
C MET A 1 37.24 -4.51 -21.93
N ARG A 2 36.61 -3.42 -21.49
CA ARG A 2 36.02 -3.33 -20.14
C ARG A 2 34.53 -3.60 -20.31
N SER A 3 34.08 -4.73 -19.80
CA SER A 3 32.67 -5.10 -19.81
C SER A 3 31.96 -4.25 -18.76
N ASP A 4 31.29 -3.20 -19.23
CA ASP A 4 30.35 -2.39 -18.46
C ASP A 4 29.07 -3.22 -18.27
N ALA A 5 29.15 -4.23 -17.39
CA ALA A 5 27.96 -4.85 -16.83
C ALA A 5 27.36 -3.81 -15.89
N SER A 6 26.62 -2.86 -16.48
CA SER A 6 25.70 -1.98 -15.76
C SER A 6 24.83 -2.87 -14.89
N GLN A 7 25.17 -2.90 -13.61
CA GLN A 7 24.43 -3.60 -12.58
C GLN A 7 23.08 -2.89 -12.49
N ASN A 8 22.13 -3.33 -13.31
CA ASN A 8 20.74 -2.98 -13.17
C ASN A 8 20.19 -3.77 -11.98
N SER A 9 20.71 -3.44 -10.79
CA SER A 9 20.14 -3.82 -9.52
C SER A 9 18.86 -2.99 -9.35
N ALA A 10 17.81 -3.38 -10.07
CA ALA A 10 16.46 -3.07 -9.66
C ALA A 10 16.31 -3.64 -8.24
N SER A 11 16.45 -2.78 -7.24
CA SER A 11 16.32 -3.14 -5.83
C SER A 11 15.01 -3.90 -5.68
N ARG A 12 15.10 -5.22 -5.44
CA ARG A 12 13.94 -6.05 -5.14
C ARG A 12 13.30 -5.46 -3.88
N GLU A 13 12.15 -4.82 -4.04
CA GLU A 13 11.42 -4.24 -2.93
C GLU A 13 11.20 -5.32 -1.86
N THR A 14 11.53 -5.01 -0.61
CA THR A 14 11.51 -5.98 0.49
C THR A 14 10.41 -5.61 1.47
N LYS A 15 9.65 -6.60 1.93
CA LYS A 15 8.58 -6.39 2.91
C LYS A 15 9.16 -5.95 4.26
N GLY A 16 8.51 -4.97 4.90
CA GLY A 16 8.85 -4.49 6.23
C GLY A 16 7.62 -4.50 7.15
N PHE A 17 7.85 -4.79 8.44
CA PHE A 17 6.79 -4.69 9.44
C PHE A 17 6.58 -3.24 9.85
N ILE A 18 5.31 -2.82 10.01
CA ILE A 18 4.96 -1.58 10.69
C ILE A 18 4.35 -1.89 12.05
N MET A 19 4.84 -1.22 13.09
CA MET A 19 4.30 -1.31 14.44
C MET A 19 3.63 0.03 14.76
N LEU A 20 2.31 0.11 14.57
CA LEU A 20 1.53 1.31 14.90
C LEU A 20 1.32 1.39 16.42
N ARG A 21 2.31 1.90 17.15
CA ARG A 21 2.17 2.17 18.59
C ARG A 21 1.13 3.27 18.81
N GLY A 22 0.15 3.02 19.68
CA GLY A 22 -0.78 4.05 20.17
C GLY A 22 -2.11 4.19 19.43
N ALA A 23 -2.56 3.15 18.70
CA ALA A 23 -3.87 3.16 18.03
C ALA A 23 -5.04 3.10 19.04
N MET A 24 -5.35 4.23 19.68
CA MET A 24 -6.57 4.42 20.47
C MET A 24 -7.50 5.33 19.68
N VAL A 25 -8.61 4.75 19.23
CA VAL A 25 -9.61 5.43 18.38
C VAL A 25 -10.96 5.44 19.07
N MET A 26 -11.85 6.32 18.62
CA MET A 26 -13.24 6.32 19.07
C MET A 26 -13.92 5.00 18.70
N ILE A 27 -14.79 4.50 19.59
CA ILE A 27 -15.48 3.22 19.39
C ILE A 27 -16.30 3.22 18.10
N SER A 28 -17.04 4.30 17.82
CA SER A 28 -17.83 4.45 16.60
C SER A 28 -16.97 4.35 15.32
N PHE A 29 -15.75 4.91 15.36
CA PHE A 29 -14.81 4.77 14.27
C PHE A 29 -14.33 3.33 14.13
N ARG A 30 -13.99 2.66 15.24
CA ARG A 30 -13.60 1.25 15.23
C ARG A 30 -14.70 0.37 14.61
N GLU A 31 -15.95 0.55 14.98
CA GLU A 31 -17.06 -0.22 14.42
C GLU A 31 -17.22 0.02 12.93
N SER A 32 -17.19 1.29 12.52
CA SER A 32 -17.28 1.66 11.10
C SER A 32 -16.12 1.10 10.26
N LEU A 33 -14.90 1.13 10.81
CA LEU A 33 -13.72 0.55 10.19
C LEU A 33 -13.87 -0.96 10.00
N PHE A 34 -14.34 -1.66 11.03
CA PHE A 34 -14.50 -3.12 10.97
C PHE A 34 -15.60 -3.51 9.98
N ASP A 35 -16.73 -2.79 9.96
CA ASP A 35 -17.79 -3.01 8.96
C ASP A 35 -17.27 -2.76 7.54
N ALA A 36 -16.56 -1.66 7.31
CA ALA A 36 -15.98 -1.35 5.99
C ALA A 36 -14.95 -2.40 5.55
N ALA A 37 -14.08 -2.85 6.45
CA ALA A 37 -13.11 -3.91 6.18
C ALA A 37 -13.81 -5.24 5.82
N ASN A 38 -14.83 -5.63 6.59
CA ASN A 38 -15.62 -6.84 6.33
C ASN A 38 -16.32 -6.78 4.97
N ARG A 39 -16.94 -5.65 4.61
CA ARG A 39 -17.58 -5.46 3.29
C ARG A 39 -16.59 -5.52 2.14
N ALA A 40 -15.36 -5.06 2.36
CA ALA A 40 -14.27 -5.14 1.38
C ALA A 40 -13.61 -6.54 1.32
N GLY A 41 -13.99 -7.47 2.20
CA GLY A 41 -13.35 -8.79 2.29
C GLY A 41 -11.90 -8.73 2.79
N MET A 42 -11.54 -7.71 3.56
CA MET A 42 -10.18 -7.44 4.04
C MET A 42 -10.12 -7.48 5.57
N THR A 43 -8.96 -7.78 6.13
CA THR A 43 -8.72 -7.54 7.55
C THR A 43 -8.67 -6.03 7.85
N PRO A 44 -9.00 -5.59 9.07
CA PRO A 44 -8.92 -4.17 9.43
C PRO A 44 -7.53 -3.55 9.20
N ASN A 45 -6.46 -4.34 9.39
CA ASN A 45 -5.10 -3.90 9.11
C ASN A 45 -4.88 -3.66 7.62
N GLU A 46 -5.33 -4.58 6.77
CA GLU A 46 -5.22 -4.44 5.33
C GLU A 46 -6.00 -3.22 4.83
N PHE A 47 -7.22 -3.04 5.34
CA PHE A 47 -8.04 -1.88 5.01
C PHE A 47 -7.36 -0.56 5.39
N CYS A 48 -6.77 -0.48 6.59
CA CYS A 48 -6.03 0.71 7.02
C CYS A 48 -4.83 1.01 6.13
N LEU A 49 -4.06 -0.03 5.77
CA LEU A 49 -2.88 0.09 4.93
C LEU A 49 -3.24 0.53 3.51
N GLN A 50 -4.31 -0.03 2.94
CA GLN A 50 -4.81 0.35 1.62
C GLN A 50 -5.27 1.82 1.61
N ALA A 51 -6.08 2.23 2.60
CA ALA A 51 -6.53 3.62 2.71
C ALA A 51 -5.36 4.61 2.91
N ALA A 52 -4.34 4.23 3.68
CA ALA A 52 -3.13 5.02 3.84
C ALA A 52 -2.35 5.13 2.52
N ALA A 53 -2.22 4.03 1.79
CA ALA A 53 -1.54 3.99 0.50
C ALA A 53 -2.23 4.86 -0.55
N GLU A 54 -3.56 4.82 -0.63
CA GLU A 54 -4.35 5.69 -1.51
C GLU A 54 -4.07 7.17 -1.22
N LYS A 55 -4.05 7.55 0.07
CA LYS A 55 -3.73 8.91 0.50
C LYS A 55 -2.29 9.30 0.16
N LEU A 56 -1.32 8.41 0.34
CA LEU A 56 0.09 8.66 0.02
C LEU A 56 0.29 8.83 -1.49
N ARG A 57 -0.37 8.01 -2.32
CA ARG A 57 -0.35 8.14 -3.78
C ARG A 57 -0.99 9.45 -4.23
N ALA A 58 -2.12 9.84 -3.64
CA ALA A 58 -2.75 11.14 -3.90
C ALA A 58 -1.84 12.32 -3.53
N SER A 59 -0.93 12.14 -2.56
CA SER A 59 0.11 13.13 -2.21
C SER A 59 1.36 13.11 -3.12
N GLY A 60 1.38 12.24 -4.15
CA GLY A 60 2.47 12.16 -5.13
C GLY A 60 3.57 11.15 -4.80
N ARG A 61 3.40 10.31 -3.78
CA ARG A 61 4.38 9.26 -3.46
C ARG A 61 4.22 8.05 -4.39
N GLN A 62 5.35 7.47 -4.80
CA GLN A 62 5.42 6.27 -5.62
C GLN A 62 6.03 5.13 -4.80
N PHE A 63 5.42 3.96 -4.88
CA PHE A 63 5.84 2.69 -4.26
C PHE A 63 5.26 1.56 -5.10
N ALA A 64 5.87 0.36 -5.11
CA ALA A 64 5.45 -0.66 -6.07
C ALA A 64 4.08 -1.27 -5.71
N GLY A 65 3.70 -1.27 -4.43
CA GLY A 65 2.37 -1.67 -3.97
C GLY A 65 2.28 -1.74 -2.46
N VAL A 66 1.12 -2.13 -1.93
CA VAL A 66 0.88 -2.16 -0.47
C VAL A 66 1.20 -3.52 0.12
N PHE A 67 0.73 -4.61 -0.48
CA PHE A 67 0.97 -5.98 -0.01
C PHE A 67 1.77 -6.80 -1.03
N ALA A 68 1.52 -6.55 -2.31
CA ALA A 68 2.22 -7.06 -3.47
C ALA A 68 2.51 -5.93 -4.48
N PRO A 69 3.57 -6.05 -5.30
CA PRO A 69 3.80 -5.14 -6.41
C PRO A 69 2.58 -5.10 -7.34
N GLY A 70 2.10 -3.91 -7.66
CA GLY A 70 0.95 -3.67 -8.54
C GLY A 70 -0.38 -3.43 -7.82
N ASP A 71 -0.50 -3.64 -6.50
CA ASP A 71 -1.79 -3.52 -5.77
C ASP A 71 -2.43 -2.13 -5.86
N THR A 72 -1.60 -1.09 -6.03
CA THR A 72 -2.03 0.30 -6.17
C THR A 72 -1.82 0.83 -7.57
N ASP A 73 -1.52 -0.05 -8.54
CA ASP A 73 -1.56 0.27 -9.96
C ASP A 73 -3.03 0.31 -10.39
N THR A 74 -3.75 1.32 -9.89
CA THR A 74 -4.82 1.90 -10.66
C THR A 74 -4.15 2.65 -11.79
N ASP A 75 -3.67 1.91 -12.80
CA ASP A 75 -3.65 2.45 -14.13
C ASP A 75 -5.10 2.82 -14.39
N ARG A 76 -5.35 4.12 -14.25
CA ARG A 76 -6.57 4.77 -14.68
C ARG A 76 -6.54 4.57 -16.19
N GLY A 77 -7.05 3.42 -16.63
CA GLY A 77 -7.18 3.02 -18.02
C GLY A 77 -7.82 4.16 -18.80
N GLY A 78 -6.96 4.91 -19.45
CA GLY A 78 -7.28 6.08 -20.23
C GLY A 78 -6.30 6.12 -21.39
N ALA A 79 -6.57 5.28 -22.40
CA ALA A 79 -6.39 5.55 -23.83
C ALA A 79 -6.39 4.23 -24.64
N ASN A 80 -7.55 3.82 -25.14
CA ASN A 80 -7.90 3.67 -26.58
C ASN A 80 -9.21 2.89 -26.71
#